data_AF-A0A4Q7ITU9-F1
#
_entry.id   AF-A0A4Q7ITU9-F1
#
_cell.length_a   1.000
_cell.length_b   1.000
_cell.length_c   1.000
_cell.angle_alpha   90.00
_cell.angle_beta   90.00
_cell.angle_gamma   90.00
#
_symmetry.space_group_name_H-M   'P 1'
#
loop_
_entity.id
_entity.type
_entity.pdbx_description
1 polymer ?
#
loop_
_entity_poly.entity_id
_entity_poly.type
_entity_poly.pdbx_seq_one_letter_code
_entity_poly.pdbx_strand_id
1 'polypeptide(L)'
;MKRILTLSFLSLAVIAVYLLYDNSNSKQPKQSVLVKSQPNDFQQDLVPITETIKAKPENNPSTTDLPTPFYAVNRLSDEAKSVLTEAGVLPGDLNNEAYIEFDLPALRKLEYGDNFELMIPQTSETFIAEVTFVDTASNGDKSIFGNVTGADGRFHTTVLTVGKNAIYGQFTAPSGNYVFESKDQYGWIAAKRDLYRKHVEFEHSEHSHHSDAQHAEQQNTDIFAPKLNKNDK
;
A
#
# COMPACT_ATOMS: atom_id res chain seq x y z
N MET A 1 39.27 22.48 -31.55
CA MET A 1 38.34 22.28 -30.41
C MET A 1 37.54 21.02 -30.69
N LYS A 2 37.76 19.96 -29.93
CA LYS A 2 37.12 18.64 -30.10
C LYS A 2 36.41 18.30 -28.78
N ARG A 3 35.11 18.05 -28.84
CA ARG A 3 34.30 17.54 -27.72
C ARG A 3 34.39 16.02 -27.75
N ILE A 4 34.80 15.40 -26.65
CA ILE A 4 34.79 13.95 -26.49
C ILE A 4 33.90 13.63 -25.27
N LEU A 5 32.83 12.91 -25.55
CA LEU A 5 31.93 12.25 -24.62
C LEU A 5 32.60 10.93 -24.19
N THR A 6 32.73 10.65 -22.90
CA THR A 6 33.08 9.29 -22.42
C THR A 6 32.11 8.83 -21.35
N LEU A 7 31.43 7.74 -21.67
CA LEU A 7 30.52 6.98 -20.81
C LEU A 7 31.28 6.23 -19.70
N SER A 8 30.54 6.05 -18.61
CA SER A 8 30.75 5.24 -17.41
C SER A 8 31.17 3.78 -17.67
N PHE A 9 31.95 3.18 -16.77
CA PHE A 9 31.70 1.90 -16.07
C PHE A 9 32.95 1.50 -15.26
N LEU A 10 32.69 0.80 -14.14
CA LEU A 10 33.59 -0.13 -13.43
C LEU A 10 34.34 0.37 -12.17
N SER A 11 33.77 0.05 -10.99
CA SER A 11 34.53 -0.64 -9.93
C SER A 11 33.59 -1.31 -8.92
N LEU A 12 32.92 -2.38 -9.35
CA LEU A 12 32.06 -3.24 -8.51
C LEU A 12 32.84 -4.51 -8.13
N ALA A 13 34.03 -4.34 -7.53
CA ALA A 13 34.96 -5.44 -7.29
C ALA A 13 35.41 -5.63 -5.82
N VAL A 14 34.87 -4.86 -4.86
CA VAL A 14 35.32 -4.97 -3.46
C VAL A 14 34.37 -5.82 -2.59
N ILE A 15 33.11 -6.05 -2.99
CA ILE A 15 32.12 -6.72 -2.14
C ILE A 15 32.17 -8.26 -2.25
N ALA A 16 32.72 -8.81 -3.34
CA ALA A 16 32.68 -10.24 -3.61
C ALA A 16 33.59 -11.09 -2.68
N VAL A 17 34.57 -10.48 -2.00
CA VAL A 17 35.48 -11.21 -1.10
C VAL A 17 34.90 -11.36 0.31
N TYR A 18 33.99 -10.47 0.73
CA TYR A 18 33.40 -10.55 2.07
C TYR A 18 32.27 -11.59 2.18
N LEU A 19 31.60 -11.90 1.06
CA LEU A 19 30.49 -12.87 1.02
C LEU A 19 30.92 -14.34 1.02
N LEU A 20 32.23 -14.62 1.04
CA LEU A 20 32.77 -15.98 1.15
C LEU A 20 33.35 -16.30 2.55
N TYR A 21 33.41 -15.33 3.46
CA TYR A 21 34.03 -15.52 4.79
C TYR A 21 33.04 -15.94 5.89
N ASP A 22 31.74 -15.70 5.74
CA ASP A 22 30.74 -16.04 6.77
C ASP A 22 30.03 -17.39 6.57
N ASN A 23 30.42 -18.19 5.56
CA ASN A 23 29.83 -19.51 5.34
C ASN A 23 30.54 -20.60 6.17
N SER A 24 30.49 -20.49 7.49
CA SER A 24 30.67 -21.63 8.39
C SER A 24 30.04 -21.36 9.75
N ASN A 25 28.81 -21.86 9.97
CA ASN A 25 28.49 -22.73 11.11
C ASN A 25 27.02 -23.20 11.13
N SER A 26 26.88 -24.53 11.07
CA SER A 26 25.88 -25.40 11.71
C SER A 26 24.37 -25.28 11.39
N LYS A 27 23.90 -26.29 10.63
CA LYS A 27 22.54 -26.85 10.64
C LYS A 27 22.28 -27.65 11.93
N GLN A 28 21.06 -27.62 12.48
CA GLN A 28 20.30 -28.80 12.99
C GLN A 28 18.78 -28.48 13.08
N PRO A 29 17.88 -29.44 12.76
CA PRO A 29 16.42 -29.31 12.83
C PRO A 29 15.82 -29.99 14.09
N LYS A 30 14.66 -29.54 14.60
CA LYS A 30 13.76 -30.28 15.54
C LYS A 30 12.35 -29.66 15.48
N GLN A 31 11.42 -30.26 14.74
CA GLN A 31 10.41 -31.27 15.13
C GLN A 31 9.09 -30.69 15.70
N SER A 32 8.01 -31.00 14.99
CA SER A 32 6.60 -30.68 15.23
C SER A 32 5.99 -31.48 16.39
N VAL A 33 5.16 -30.83 17.22
CA VAL A 33 4.24 -31.52 18.13
C VAL A 33 2.81 -31.33 17.61
N LEU A 34 2.18 -32.46 17.30
CA LEU A 34 0.79 -32.59 16.87
C LEU A 34 -0.12 -32.51 18.10
N VAL A 35 -0.96 -31.48 18.22
CA VAL A 35 -2.04 -31.45 19.24
C VAL A 35 -3.36 -31.79 18.55
N LYS A 36 -3.96 -32.88 19.01
CA LYS A 36 -5.19 -33.49 18.50
C LYS A 36 -6.41 -32.78 19.09
N SER A 37 -7.32 -32.34 18.21
CA SER A 37 -8.60 -31.70 18.52
C SER A 37 -9.65 -32.71 18.99
N GLN A 38 -10.53 -32.31 19.91
CA GLN A 38 -11.89 -32.87 20.04
C GLN A 38 -12.90 -31.77 20.43
N PRO A 39 -14.18 -31.91 20.01
CA PRO A 39 -15.17 -30.83 19.97
C PRO A 39 -16.12 -30.85 21.17
N ASN A 40 -16.63 -29.67 21.57
CA ASN A 40 -17.78 -29.55 22.45
C ASN A 40 -18.99 -29.07 21.65
N ASP A 41 -20.01 -29.91 21.61
CA ASP A 41 -21.35 -29.64 21.09
C ASP A 41 -22.04 -28.55 21.91
N PHE A 42 -22.59 -27.54 21.23
CA PHE A 42 -23.60 -26.63 21.77
C PHE A 42 -24.93 -26.92 21.06
N GLN A 43 -25.84 -27.59 21.78
CA GLN A 43 -27.24 -27.70 21.40
C GLN A 43 -27.98 -26.40 21.77
N GLN A 44 -28.71 -25.88 20.78
CA GLN A 44 -29.70 -24.82 20.92
C GLN A 44 -30.92 -25.34 21.67
N ASP A 45 -31.42 -24.58 22.64
CA ASP A 45 -32.83 -24.58 23.03
C ASP A 45 -33.32 -23.13 23.13
N LEU A 46 -34.32 -22.81 22.32
CA LEU A 46 -35.08 -21.55 22.28
C LEU A 46 -36.44 -21.77 22.96
N VAL A 47 -36.82 -20.99 23.99
CA VAL A 47 -38.18 -20.48 24.30
C VAL A 47 -38.19 -19.73 25.68
N PRO A 48 -39.17 -18.85 26.05
CA PRO A 48 -39.21 -17.42 25.74
C PRO A 48 -39.35 -16.49 26.98
N ILE A 49 -39.17 -15.19 26.73
CA ILE A 49 -39.39 -13.98 27.58
C ILE A 49 -40.64 -14.00 28.49
N THR A 50 -40.53 -13.54 29.75
CA THR A 50 -41.08 -12.25 30.27
C THR A 50 -41.00 -12.22 31.82
N GLU A 51 -40.15 -11.37 32.42
CA GLU A 51 -40.47 -10.72 33.70
C GLU A 51 -39.96 -9.27 33.70
N THR A 52 -40.91 -8.37 33.92
CA THR A 52 -40.76 -6.93 34.03
C THR A 52 -40.38 -6.56 35.46
N ILE A 53 -39.23 -5.93 35.69
CA ILE A 53 -39.00 -5.11 36.88
C ILE A 53 -38.41 -3.76 36.45
N LYS A 54 -39.11 -2.70 36.86
CA LYS A 54 -38.89 -1.30 36.48
C LYS A 54 -38.03 -0.59 37.55
N ALA A 55 -36.85 -0.14 37.12
CA ALA A 55 -36.07 1.06 37.50
C ALA A 55 -35.62 1.35 38.95
N LYS A 56 -34.30 1.59 39.07
CA LYS A 56 -33.69 2.68 39.86
C LYS A 56 -32.44 3.20 39.11
N PRO A 57 -32.24 4.52 38.92
CA PRO A 57 -31.05 5.04 38.27
C PRO A 57 -29.92 5.14 39.30
N GLU A 58 -28.86 4.36 39.13
CA GLU A 58 -27.65 4.48 39.91
C GLU A 58 -26.59 5.14 39.03
N ASN A 59 -26.31 6.40 39.36
CA ASN A 59 -25.28 7.22 38.75
C ASN A 59 -23.92 6.66 39.16
N ASN A 60 -23.24 5.97 38.25
CA ASN A 60 -21.82 5.65 38.41
C ASN A 60 -21.02 6.41 37.32
N PRO A 61 -20.21 7.41 37.70
CA PRO A 61 -19.36 8.11 36.74
C PRO A 61 -18.10 7.29 36.42
N SER A 62 -17.68 7.44 35.16
CA SER A 62 -16.38 7.07 34.57
C SER A 62 -16.21 5.60 34.19
N THR A 63 -16.66 5.36 32.96
CA THR A 63 -16.08 4.40 32.03
C THR A 63 -14.56 4.39 32.14
N THR A 64 -14.01 3.20 32.37
CA THR A 64 -12.63 2.93 31.99
C THR A 64 -12.59 3.03 30.46
N ASP A 65 -12.12 4.15 29.92
CA ASP A 65 -11.85 4.31 28.49
C ASP A 65 -10.67 3.41 28.12
N LEU A 66 -10.94 2.11 28.04
CA LEU A 66 -10.10 1.19 27.31
C LEU A 66 -10.17 1.63 25.86
N PRO A 67 -9.02 1.90 25.20
CA PRO A 67 -9.03 2.24 23.79
C PRO A 67 -9.75 1.13 23.02
N THR A 68 -10.79 1.51 22.27
CA THR A 68 -11.54 0.56 21.45
C THR A 68 -10.55 -0.15 20.52
N PRO A 69 -10.53 -1.50 20.51
CA PRO A 69 -9.56 -2.23 19.71
C PRO A 69 -9.70 -1.90 18.23
N PHE A 70 -8.58 -1.91 17.53
CA PHE A 70 -8.51 -1.82 16.09
C PHE A 70 -9.10 -3.09 15.47
N TYR A 71 -10.12 -2.96 14.64
CA TYR A 71 -10.69 -4.09 13.87
C TYR A 71 -9.84 -4.39 12.63
N ALA A 72 -9.32 -3.33 11.99
CA ALA A 72 -8.33 -3.36 10.93
C ALA A 72 -7.07 -2.62 11.40
N VAL A 73 -5.96 -2.63 10.65
CA VAL A 73 -4.75 -1.86 11.00
C VAL A 73 -4.97 -0.35 10.98
N ASN A 74 -6.17 0.10 10.60
CA ASN A 74 -6.61 1.47 10.68
C ASN A 74 -8.07 1.60 11.15
N ARG A 75 -8.44 2.80 11.57
CA ARG A 75 -9.82 3.20 11.88
C ARG A 75 -10.06 4.67 11.54
N LEU A 76 -11.31 5.08 11.39
CA LEU A 76 -11.67 6.50 11.27
C LEU A 76 -11.24 7.28 12.52
N SER A 77 -10.81 8.53 12.33
CA SER A 77 -10.36 9.40 13.41
C SER A 77 -10.95 10.79 13.28
N ASP A 78 -11.57 11.26 14.37
CA ASP A 78 -12.12 12.61 14.47
C ASP A 78 -11.02 13.66 14.74
N GLU A 79 -9.84 13.22 15.19
CA GLU A 79 -8.72 14.09 15.60
C GLU A 79 -7.65 14.23 14.52
N ALA A 80 -7.46 13.20 13.69
CA ALA A 80 -6.36 13.10 12.74
C ALA A 80 -6.24 14.34 11.85
N LYS A 81 -7.35 14.90 11.37
CA LYS A 81 -7.31 16.13 10.55
C LYS A 81 -6.67 17.31 11.29
N SER A 82 -7.08 17.53 12.54
CA SER A 82 -6.56 18.64 13.35
C SER A 82 -5.08 18.45 13.62
N VAL A 83 -4.68 17.26 14.07
CA VAL A 83 -3.29 16.92 14.41
C VAL A 83 -2.37 17.09 13.19
N LEU A 84 -2.78 16.60 12.02
CA LEU A 84 -2.00 16.70 10.80
C LEU A 84 -1.92 18.13 10.25
N THR A 85 -2.99 18.91 10.42
CA THR A 85 -3.02 20.33 10.05
C THR A 85 -2.06 21.14 10.92
N GLU A 86 -2.12 20.96 12.24
CA GLU A 86 -1.24 21.64 13.20
C GLU A 86 0.23 21.28 12.98
N ALA A 87 0.50 20.02 12.62
CA ALA A 87 1.84 19.57 12.28
C ALA A 87 2.34 20.07 10.90
N GLY A 88 1.47 20.65 10.06
CA GLY A 88 1.83 21.17 8.73
C GLY A 88 2.25 20.09 7.73
N VAL A 89 1.74 18.86 7.86
CA VAL A 89 2.13 17.70 7.03
C VAL A 89 1.08 17.29 5.99
N LEU A 90 -0.07 17.97 5.94
CA LEU A 90 -1.10 17.67 4.94
C LEU A 90 -0.70 18.18 3.55
N PRO A 91 -0.74 17.34 2.50
CA PRO A 91 -0.63 17.80 1.12
C PRO A 91 -1.71 18.82 0.76
N GLY A 92 -1.34 19.85 0.00
CA GLY A 92 -2.26 20.94 -0.38
C GLY A 92 -3.27 20.59 -1.48
N ASP A 93 -3.15 19.41 -2.08
CA ASP A 93 -3.95 18.90 -3.20
C ASP A 93 -4.77 17.66 -2.84
N LEU A 94 -4.89 17.33 -1.54
CA LEU A 94 -5.82 16.30 -1.08
C LEU A 94 -7.26 16.63 -1.50
N ASN A 95 -7.94 15.64 -2.05
CA ASN A 95 -9.37 15.69 -2.34
C ASN A 95 -9.98 14.33 -2.01
N ASN A 96 -11.19 14.34 -1.45
CA ASN A 96 -11.92 13.12 -1.09
C ASN A 96 -11.10 12.18 -0.17
N GLU A 97 -10.27 12.78 0.67
CA GLU A 97 -9.49 12.10 1.70
C GLU A 97 -10.38 11.71 2.88
N ALA A 98 -10.00 10.61 3.55
CA ALA A 98 -10.50 10.27 4.88
C ALA A 98 -9.35 10.36 5.88
N TYR A 99 -9.68 10.74 7.11
CA TYR A 99 -8.74 10.88 8.20
C TYR A 99 -8.86 9.68 9.14
N ILE A 100 -7.71 9.07 9.44
CA ILE A 100 -7.64 7.76 10.07
C ILE A 100 -6.54 7.71 11.13
N GLU A 101 -6.64 6.73 12.03
CA GLU A 101 -5.54 6.30 12.88
C GLU A 101 -5.01 4.94 12.42
N PHE A 102 -3.71 4.73 12.55
CA PHE A 102 -3.03 3.47 12.24
C PHE A 102 -2.51 2.78 13.51
N ASP A 103 -2.66 1.47 13.58
CA ASP A 103 -1.97 0.63 14.57
C ASP A 103 -0.52 0.34 14.10
N LEU A 104 0.35 1.34 14.26
CA LEU A 104 1.76 1.20 13.91
C LEU A 104 2.45 0.05 14.67
N PRO A 105 2.17 -0.20 15.97
CA PRO A 105 2.70 -1.38 16.66
C PRO A 105 2.33 -2.72 15.99
N ALA A 106 1.10 -2.90 15.53
CA ALA A 106 0.68 -4.10 14.80
C ALA A 106 1.41 -4.20 13.46
N LEU A 107 1.42 -3.12 12.68
CA LEU A 107 2.06 -3.06 11.37
C LEU A 107 3.56 -3.39 11.42
N ARG A 108 4.29 -2.93 12.45
CA ARG A 108 5.72 -3.25 12.61
C ARG A 108 6.00 -4.72 12.92
N LYS A 109 5.04 -5.43 13.51
CA LYS A 109 5.18 -6.84 13.88
C LYS A 109 4.93 -7.78 12.71
N LEU A 110 4.39 -7.30 11.60
CA LEU A 110 4.09 -8.13 10.44
C LEU A 110 5.35 -8.81 9.88
N GLU A 111 5.20 -10.09 9.56
CA GLU A 111 6.18 -10.98 8.95
C GLU A 111 5.61 -11.63 7.67
N TYR A 112 6.46 -12.33 6.94
CA TYR A 112 6.04 -13.09 5.75
C TYR A 112 4.94 -14.10 6.11
N GLY A 113 3.86 -14.12 5.32
CA GLY A 113 2.70 -15.00 5.50
C GLY A 113 1.64 -14.47 6.47
N ASP A 114 1.91 -13.36 7.18
CA ASP A 114 0.89 -12.72 8.00
C ASP A 114 -0.20 -12.08 7.13
N ASN A 115 -1.39 -11.93 7.70
CA ASN A 115 -2.47 -11.17 7.10
C ASN A 115 -2.70 -9.88 7.89
N PHE A 116 -3.04 -8.81 7.18
CA PHE A 116 -3.54 -7.59 7.79
C PHE A 116 -4.75 -7.07 7.04
N GLU A 117 -5.70 -6.51 7.78
CA GLU A 117 -6.88 -5.87 7.21
C GLU A 117 -6.66 -4.37 7.11
N LEU A 118 -7.08 -3.77 5.99
CA LEU A 118 -7.09 -2.32 5.82
C LEU A 118 -8.47 -1.87 5.37
N MET A 119 -9.04 -0.93 6.11
CA MET A 119 -10.34 -0.32 5.83
C MET A 119 -10.16 0.89 4.92
N ILE A 120 -11.01 1.02 3.91
CA ILE A 120 -11.18 2.20 3.06
C ILE A 120 -12.45 2.92 3.50
N PRO A 121 -12.36 3.99 4.32
CA PRO A 121 -13.55 4.62 4.89
C PRO A 121 -14.50 5.20 3.84
N GLN A 122 -13.96 5.73 2.74
CA GLN A 122 -14.75 6.37 1.68
C GLN A 122 -15.73 5.41 0.99
N THR A 123 -15.40 4.12 0.94
CA THR A 123 -16.24 3.09 0.31
C THR A 123 -16.83 2.11 1.32
N SER A 124 -16.47 2.23 2.60
CA SER A 124 -16.85 1.28 3.67
C SER A 124 -16.42 -0.16 3.37
N GLU A 125 -15.33 -0.32 2.63
CA GLU A 125 -14.75 -1.63 2.29
C GLU A 125 -13.59 -1.95 3.22
N THR A 126 -13.41 -3.23 3.54
CA THR A 126 -12.22 -3.75 4.23
C THR A 126 -11.61 -4.83 3.37
N PHE A 127 -10.30 -4.76 3.20
CA PHE A 127 -9.54 -5.71 2.39
C PHE A 127 -8.49 -6.40 3.24
N ILE A 128 -8.38 -7.72 3.07
CA ILE A 128 -7.33 -8.54 3.67
C ILE A 128 -6.17 -8.61 2.69
N ALA A 129 -4.98 -8.24 3.17
CA ALA A 129 -3.74 -8.38 2.44
C ALA A 129 -2.85 -9.43 3.11
N GLU A 130 -2.31 -10.36 2.31
CA GLU A 130 -1.28 -11.31 2.75
C GLU A 130 0.10 -10.69 2.52
N VAL A 131 0.97 -10.74 3.52
CA VAL A 131 2.35 -10.27 3.43
C VAL A 131 3.19 -11.27 2.66
N THR A 132 3.72 -10.83 1.53
CA THR A 132 4.52 -11.67 0.62
C THR A 132 6.01 -11.39 0.70
N PHE A 133 6.40 -10.23 1.21
CA PHE A 133 7.80 -9.90 1.44
C PHE A 133 7.94 -8.78 2.47
N VAL A 134 8.99 -8.84 3.28
CA VAL A 134 9.36 -7.81 4.25
C VAL A 134 10.84 -7.51 4.09
N ASP A 135 11.17 -6.23 3.95
CA ASP A 135 12.53 -5.73 3.98
C ASP A 135 12.70 -4.75 5.14
N THR A 136 13.79 -4.87 5.90
CA THR A 136 14.06 -4.01 7.05
C THR A 136 15.34 -3.23 6.81
N ALA A 137 15.21 -1.92 6.69
CA ALA A 137 16.33 -1.03 6.51
C ALA A 137 17.15 -0.89 7.80
N SER A 138 18.41 -0.44 7.67
CA SER A 138 19.34 -0.30 8.81
C SER A 138 18.87 0.72 9.86
N ASN A 139 17.99 1.65 9.49
CA ASN A 139 17.38 2.62 10.40
C ASN A 139 16.16 2.06 11.16
N GLY A 140 15.78 0.80 10.91
CA GLY A 140 14.64 0.12 11.51
C GLY A 140 13.32 0.31 10.79
N ASP A 141 13.28 1.05 9.68
CA ASP A 141 12.08 1.16 8.85
C ASP A 141 11.81 -0.16 8.15
N LYS A 142 10.54 -0.56 8.12
CA LYS A 142 10.11 -1.83 7.55
C LYS A 142 9.28 -1.59 6.29
N SER A 143 9.76 -2.06 5.14
CA SER A 143 8.98 -2.14 3.90
C SER A 143 8.22 -3.46 3.87
N ILE A 144 6.90 -3.40 3.69
CA ILE A 144 6.00 -4.55 3.65
C ILE A 144 5.34 -4.56 2.28
N PHE A 145 5.47 -5.70 1.61
CA PHE A 145 4.84 -5.98 0.33
C PHE A 145 3.78 -7.03 0.55
N GLY A 146 2.57 -6.77 0.09
CA GLY A 146 1.46 -7.70 0.25
C GLY A 146 0.58 -7.78 -0.99
N ASN A 147 -0.26 -8.80 -1.01
CA ASN A 147 -1.24 -9.02 -2.07
C ASN A 147 -2.65 -9.05 -1.47
N VAL A 148 -3.55 -8.31 -2.09
CA VAL A 148 -4.99 -8.40 -1.87
C VAL A 148 -5.57 -9.30 -2.97
N THR A 149 -6.35 -10.31 -2.58
CA THR A 149 -7.02 -11.19 -3.55
C THR A 149 -8.43 -10.67 -3.81
N GLY A 150 -8.70 -10.23 -5.05
CA GLY A 150 -10.03 -9.85 -5.47
C GLY A 150 -10.98 -11.03 -5.64
N ALA A 151 -12.30 -10.76 -5.68
CA ALA A 151 -13.31 -11.79 -5.92
C ALA A 151 -13.17 -12.48 -7.30
N ASP A 152 -12.48 -11.83 -8.24
CA ASP A 152 -12.13 -12.35 -9.56
C ASP A 152 -10.85 -13.21 -9.56
N GLY A 153 -10.23 -13.42 -8.38
CA GLY A 153 -9.00 -14.17 -8.22
C GLY A 153 -7.74 -13.42 -8.67
N ARG A 154 -7.83 -12.14 -9.02
CA ARG A 154 -6.67 -11.32 -9.37
C ARG A 154 -5.97 -10.82 -8.11
N PHE A 155 -4.64 -10.83 -8.16
CA PHE A 155 -3.82 -10.24 -7.11
C PHE A 155 -3.61 -8.75 -7.36
N HIS A 156 -3.77 -7.97 -6.30
CA HIS A 156 -3.49 -6.55 -6.27
C HIS A 156 -2.35 -6.29 -5.28
N THR A 157 -1.27 -5.70 -5.76
CA THR A 157 -0.08 -5.47 -4.94
C THR A 157 -0.22 -4.21 -4.09
N THR A 158 0.09 -4.35 -2.81
CA THR A 158 0.15 -3.29 -1.81
C THR A 158 1.59 -3.17 -1.32
N VAL A 159 2.04 -1.93 -1.14
CA VAL A 159 3.38 -1.64 -0.60
C VAL A 159 3.23 -0.54 0.44
N LEU A 160 3.76 -0.79 1.63
CA LEU A 160 3.78 0.18 2.71
C LEU A 160 5.15 0.18 3.40
N THR A 161 5.57 1.34 3.88
CA THR A 161 6.79 1.48 4.69
C THR A 161 6.39 2.01 6.05
N VAL A 162 6.71 1.24 7.07
CA VAL A 162 6.41 1.54 8.47
C VAL A 162 7.69 1.99 9.16
N GLY A 163 7.73 3.25 9.55
CA GLY A 163 8.80 3.78 10.37
C GLY A 163 8.47 3.74 11.86
N LYS A 164 9.31 4.41 12.64
CA LYS A 164 9.09 4.57 14.09
C LYS A 164 7.80 5.34 14.39
N ASN A 165 7.59 6.45 13.68
CA ASN A 165 6.54 7.44 13.97
C ASN A 165 5.75 7.83 12.72
N ALA A 166 5.73 6.99 11.69
CA ALA A 166 4.99 7.28 10.46
C ALA A 166 4.78 5.98 9.68
N ILE A 167 3.75 5.98 8.85
CA ILE A 167 3.60 5.04 7.76
C ILE A 167 3.31 5.82 6.48
N TYR A 168 3.84 5.35 5.36
CA TYR A 168 3.41 5.78 4.03
C TYR A 168 3.22 4.55 3.15
N GLY A 169 2.31 4.62 2.19
CA GLY A 169 2.09 3.49 1.33
C GLY A 169 1.06 3.69 0.23
N GLN A 170 1.00 2.68 -0.62
CA GLN A 170 -0.02 2.50 -1.63
C GLN A 170 -0.73 1.17 -1.38
N PHE A 171 -2.05 1.21 -1.44
CA PHE A 171 -2.91 0.05 -1.31
C PHE A 171 -3.69 -0.15 -2.61
N THR A 172 -3.43 -1.25 -3.31
CA THR A 172 -4.20 -1.60 -4.50
C THR A 172 -5.25 -2.62 -4.08
N ALA A 173 -6.51 -2.31 -4.36
CA ALA A 173 -7.65 -3.17 -4.09
C ALA A 173 -8.50 -3.30 -5.37
N PRO A 174 -9.44 -4.26 -5.42
CA PRO A 174 -10.42 -4.35 -6.50
C PRO A 174 -11.17 -3.04 -6.78
N SER A 175 -11.46 -2.26 -5.73
CA SER A 175 -12.20 -0.99 -5.86
C SER A 175 -11.35 0.21 -6.27
N GLY A 176 -10.01 0.11 -6.23
CA GLY A 176 -9.14 1.18 -6.68
C GLY A 176 -7.72 1.14 -6.13
N ASN A 177 -6.98 2.20 -6.46
CA ASN A 177 -5.64 2.46 -5.93
C ASN A 177 -5.75 3.57 -4.90
N TYR A 178 -5.27 3.31 -3.69
CA TYR A 178 -5.29 4.25 -2.58
C TYR A 178 -3.87 4.58 -2.15
N VAL A 179 -3.68 5.82 -1.69
CA VAL A 179 -2.43 6.30 -1.12
C VAL A 179 -2.74 6.82 0.27
N PHE A 180 -1.83 6.60 1.20
CA PHE A 180 -1.98 7.07 2.57
C PHE A 180 -0.63 7.43 3.17
N GLU A 181 -0.66 8.37 4.09
CA GLU A 181 0.48 8.80 4.88
C GLU A 181 0.05 9.13 6.31
N SER A 182 0.98 9.00 7.26
CA SER A 182 0.75 9.32 8.66
C SER A 182 1.88 10.13 9.27
N LYS A 183 1.53 10.86 10.33
CA LYS A 183 2.44 11.36 11.35
C LYS A 183 1.99 10.80 12.69
N ASP A 184 2.90 10.10 13.34
CA ASP A 184 2.59 9.21 14.45
C ASP A 184 1.45 8.26 14.03
N GLN A 185 0.47 8.01 14.89
CA GLN A 185 -0.68 7.18 14.55
C GLN A 185 -1.67 7.85 13.60
N TYR A 186 -1.67 9.19 13.49
CA TYR A 186 -2.70 9.91 12.75
C TYR A 186 -2.32 10.04 11.27
N GLY A 187 -3.24 9.73 10.38
CA GLY A 187 -2.98 9.74 8.94
C GLY A 187 -4.19 10.13 8.10
N TRP A 188 -3.95 10.19 6.81
CA TRP A 188 -4.97 10.38 5.78
C TRP A 188 -4.86 9.27 4.75
N ILE A 189 -5.98 8.93 4.11
CA ILE A 189 -6.05 8.01 2.97
C ILE A 189 -6.92 8.61 1.88
N ALA A 190 -6.49 8.52 0.63
CA ALA A 190 -7.25 9.00 -0.52
C ALA A 190 -7.10 8.05 -1.70
N ALA A 191 -8.09 8.02 -2.60
CA ALA A 191 -7.92 7.35 -3.88
C ALA A 191 -6.91 8.12 -4.73
N LYS A 192 -5.95 7.43 -5.34
CA LYS A 192 -4.87 8.03 -6.13
C LYS A 192 -5.40 8.95 -7.25
N ARG A 193 -6.55 8.60 -7.85
CA ARG A 193 -7.22 9.42 -8.88
C ARG A 193 -7.68 10.79 -8.38
N ASP A 194 -7.95 10.93 -7.09
CA ASP A 194 -8.48 12.16 -6.50
C ASP A 194 -7.34 13.17 -6.21
N LEU A 195 -6.09 12.69 -6.13
CA LEU A 195 -4.89 13.55 -6.00
C LEU A 195 -4.56 14.29 -7.32
N TYR A 196 -4.81 13.67 -8.48
CA TYR A 196 -4.43 14.21 -9.79
C TYR A 196 -5.52 14.99 -10.51
N ARG A 197 -6.67 15.28 -9.88
CA ARG A 197 -7.84 15.88 -10.55
C ARG A 197 -7.62 17.28 -11.16
N LYS A 198 -6.47 17.93 -10.92
CA LYS A 198 -6.05 19.16 -11.60
C LYS A 198 -5.15 18.92 -12.82
N HIS A 199 -4.90 17.67 -13.21
CA HIS A 199 -4.15 17.35 -14.42
C HIS A 199 -5.03 17.60 -15.66
N VAL A 200 -4.81 18.72 -16.32
CA VAL A 200 -5.16 18.87 -17.72
C VAL A 200 -4.09 18.11 -18.49
N GLU A 201 -4.45 17.00 -19.14
CA GLU A 201 -3.57 16.39 -20.14
C GLU A 201 -3.23 17.48 -21.16
N PHE A 202 -1.95 17.71 -21.40
CA PHE A 202 -1.53 18.56 -22.50
C PHE A 202 -1.85 17.80 -23.79
N GLU A 203 -3.07 17.96 -24.31
CA GLU A 203 -3.34 17.60 -25.69
C GLU A 203 -2.39 18.45 -26.54
N HIS A 204 -1.45 17.80 -27.21
CA HIS A 204 -0.64 18.44 -28.22
C HIS A 204 -1.61 18.80 -29.35
N SER A 205 -2.20 20.00 -29.27
CA SER A 205 -2.96 20.59 -30.36
C SER A 205 -2.04 20.51 -31.57
N GLU A 206 -2.38 19.67 -32.55
CA GLU A 206 -1.67 19.63 -33.81
C GLU A 206 -1.57 21.08 -34.29
N HIS A 207 -0.33 21.57 -34.38
CA HIS A 207 -0.09 22.95 -34.72
C HIS A 207 -0.78 23.25 -36.05
N SER A 208 -1.68 24.24 -35.96
CA SER A 208 -2.25 24.98 -37.05
C SER A 208 -1.24 25.16 -38.18
N HIS A 209 -1.62 24.72 -39.36
CA HIS A 209 -0.95 24.98 -40.62
C HIS A 209 -0.67 26.47 -40.79
N HIS A 210 0.56 26.89 -40.50
CA HIS A 210 1.16 28.06 -41.13
C HIS A 210 2.25 27.55 -42.08
N SER A 211 1.90 27.40 -43.36
CA SER A 211 2.87 27.11 -44.43
C SER A 211 2.87 28.23 -45.46
N ASP A 212 3.43 29.38 -45.08
CA ASP A 212 4.08 30.28 -46.04
C ASP A 212 5.55 29.89 -46.11
N ALA A 213 5.86 28.81 -46.84
CA ALA A 213 7.17 28.57 -47.45
C ALA A 213 7.12 27.31 -48.32
N GLN A 214 7.46 27.48 -49.59
CA GLN A 214 7.49 26.46 -50.61
C GLN A 214 8.71 25.51 -50.48
N HIS A 215 8.43 24.22 -50.71
CA HIS A 215 9.29 23.14 -51.25
C HIS A 215 10.62 22.75 -50.57
N ALA A 216 10.61 21.54 -49.99
CA ALA A 216 11.37 20.40 -50.53
C ALA A 216 10.69 19.09 -50.12
N GLU A 217 10.45 18.20 -51.09
CA GLU A 217 9.78 16.91 -50.93
C GLU A 217 10.50 16.02 -49.90
N GLN A 218 9.85 15.74 -48.76
CA GLN A 218 10.23 14.61 -47.91
C GLN A 218 9.47 13.38 -48.41
N GLN A 219 10.22 12.43 -48.97
CA GLN A 219 9.72 11.11 -49.33
C GLN A 219 9.08 10.47 -48.09
N ASN A 220 7.77 10.19 -48.20
CA ASN A 220 7.01 9.44 -47.23
C ASN A 220 7.41 7.96 -47.30
N THR A 221 8.46 7.58 -46.57
CA THR A 221 8.74 6.17 -46.30
C THR A 221 8.12 5.81 -44.96
N ASP A 222 6.98 5.13 -45.02
CA ASP A 222 6.39 4.46 -43.86
C ASP A 222 7.39 3.43 -43.32
N ILE A 223 7.98 3.77 -42.19
CA ILE A 223 9.01 3.01 -41.47
C ILE A 223 8.47 1.72 -40.85
N PHE A 224 7.16 1.52 -40.83
CA PHE A 224 6.51 0.30 -40.32
C PHE A 224 6.09 -0.68 -41.43
N ALA A 225 6.30 -0.33 -42.70
CA ALA A 225 6.00 -1.24 -43.79
C ALA A 225 6.98 -2.45 -43.79
N PRO A 226 6.47 -3.70 -43.86
CA PRO A 226 7.31 -4.89 -43.88
C PRO A 226 8.17 -4.92 -45.15
N LYS A 227 9.48 -5.14 -44.98
CA LYS A 227 10.43 -5.20 -46.10
C LYS A 227 10.24 -6.49 -46.89
N LEU A 228 9.65 -6.39 -48.08
CA LEU A 228 9.58 -7.51 -49.02
C LEU A 228 10.98 -7.82 -49.57
N ASN A 229 11.50 -8.99 -49.22
CA ASN A 229 12.79 -9.48 -49.70
C ASN A 229 12.62 -10.03 -51.13
N LYS A 230 13.13 -9.32 -52.14
CA LYS A 230 13.22 -9.82 -53.51
C LYS A 230 14.60 -10.45 -53.71
N ASN A 231 14.70 -11.76 -53.52
CA ASN A 231 15.71 -12.61 -54.13
C ASN A 231 15.11 -14.01 -54.26
N ASP A 232 14.33 -14.22 -55.32
CA ASP A 232 14.11 -15.53 -55.92
C ASP A 232 14.11 -15.33 -57.43
N LYS A 233 15.26 -15.58 -58.03
CA LYS A 233 15.38 -15.95 -59.44
C LYS A 233 16.63 -16.78 -59.65
#